data_AF-A0A382NCC5-F1
#
_entry.id   AF-A0A382NCC5-F1
#
_cell.length_a   1.000
_cell.length_b   1.000
_cell.length_c   1.000
_cell.angle_alpha   90.00
_cell.angle_beta   90.00
_cell.angle_gamma   90.00
#
_symmetry.space_group_name_H-M   'P 1'
#
loop_
_entity.id
_entity.type
_entity.pdbx_description
1 polymer ?
#
loop_
_entity_poly.entity_id
_entity_poly.type
_entity_poly.pdbx_seq_one_letter_code
_entity_poly.pdbx_strand_id
1 'polypeptide(L)'
;TLSNLYEYDNTLVESSIFSLYEPSLRAYWKFDSTDPFMVLDMTTNSNIGISINEPIRVSTLFGNGMYCDGEDDYAELESLHNSQFSEYTIHSWVKLTNYTDDFGTVFGTVNDGRTWLGINSENYFEFKVLSGNELYISPITNNSVEAKLGVWYNLAATYSESQDILRLYVNGTLVSELGITPSHSIKTATNYNYMCRGQNGEYLNGTIDNIAVWDRSLNSDEIQYVYEQPLGFGNYQSFKTDDGVLSTSPALNDTDNDGLSDSEEVYFGEDGYITDPTNQDTDNDGLNDYDEIFVYGTNPTNNDTDSDGYDDKYTFLINETTGLRTNQTGDAFPLDNNVHNDTDSDGVGDNSDAFPLDSNESKDSDGDMI
;
A
#
# COMPACT_ATOMS: atom_id res chain seq x y z
N THR A 1 -21.48 7.74 20.30
CA THR A 1 -20.06 7.87 19.96
C THR A 1 -19.75 6.77 18.98
N LEU A 2 -19.92 7.06 17.71
CA LEU A 2 -19.53 6.20 16.59
C LEU A 2 -18.58 7.07 15.79
N SER A 3 -17.28 6.81 15.94
CA SER A 3 -16.25 7.38 15.08
C SER A 3 -15.72 6.23 14.22
N ASN A 4 -15.49 6.53 12.94
CA ASN A 4 -14.72 5.74 11.98
C ASN A 4 -15.46 4.69 11.13
N LEU A 5 -16.43 5.12 10.32
CA LEU A 5 -17.07 4.30 9.28
C LEU A 5 -16.72 4.87 7.91
N TYR A 6 -16.20 4.04 7.00
CA TYR A 6 -16.08 4.33 5.57
C TYR A 6 -17.08 3.43 4.82
N GLU A 7 -17.70 3.93 3.75
CA GLU A 7 -18.76 3.25 3.00
C GLU A 7 -18.21 2.73 1.67
N TYR A 8 -18.27 1.41 1.43
CA TYR A 8 -17.85 0.75 0.19
C TYR A 8 -19.05 -0.01 -0.41
N ASP A 9 -19.49 0.32 -1.63
CA ASP A 9 -20.65 -0.31 -2.29
C ASP A 9 -21.92 -0.44 -1.41
N ASN A 10 -22.27 0.63 -0.67
CA ASN A 10 -23.34 0.65 0.34
C ASN A 10 -23.15 -0.33 1.52
N THR A 11 -21.91 -0.76 1.79
CA THR A 11 -21.54 -1.56 2.96
C THR A 11 -20.60 -0.77 3.88
N LEU A 12 -20.88 -0.83 5.18
CA LEU A 12 -20.14 -0.13 6.21
C LEU A 12 -18.87 -0.94 6.53
N VAL A 13 -17.69 -0.43 6.17
CA VAL A 13 -16.40 -1.01 6.58
C VAL A 13 -15.87 -0.20 7.76
N GLU A 14 -15.71 -0.86 8.91
CA GLU A 14 -15.15 -0.19 10.09
C GLU A 14 -13.66 0.10 9.87
N SER A 15 -13.24 1.36 10.05
CA SER A 15 -11.81 1.71 9.95
C SER A 15 -10.95 1.03 11.03
N SER A 16 -11.59 0.41 12.03
CA SER A 16 -10.96 -0.31 13.13
C SER A 16 -10.08 -1.45 12.61
N ILE A 17 -10.42 -2.09 11.48
CA ILE A 17 -9.65 -3.20 10.91
C ILE A 17 -8.18 -2.85 10.62
N PHE A 18 -7.86 -1.55 10.40
CA PHE A 18 -6.48 -1.08 10.16
C PHE A 18 -5.71 -0.72 11.41
N SER A 19 -6.40 -0.70 12.54
CA SER A 19 -5.81 -0.38 13.81
C SER A 19 -4.80 -1.45 14.19
N LEU A 20 -3.59 -1.03 14.57
CA LEU A 20 -2.66 -1.90 15.29
C LEU A 20 -3.24 -2.37 16.65
N TYR A 21 -4.35 -1.77 17.07
CA TYR A 21 -5.14 -2.13 18.25
C TYR A 21 -6.41 -2.92 17.90
N GLU A 22 -6.62 -3.29 16.63
CA GLU A 22 -7.74 -4.15 16.24
C GLU A 22 -7.64 -5.48 16.98
N PRO A 23 -8.64 -5.86 17.80
CA PRO A 23 -8.53 -7.06 18.62
C PRO A 23 -8.32 -8.35 17.81
N SER A 24 -8.82 -8.37 16.57
CA SER A 24 -8.66 -9.53 15.67
C SER A 24 -7.32 -9.59 14.94
N LEU A 25 -6.59 -8.47 14.85
CA LEU A 25 -5.27 -8.43 14.22
C LEU A 25 -4.24 -9.08 15.16
N ARG A 26 -3.70 -10.21 14.74
CA ARG A 26 -2.76 -11.01 15.54
C ARG A 26 -1.33 -10.55 15.36
N ALA A 27 -0.91 -10.30 14.13
CA ALA A 27 0.44 -9.84 13.86
C ALA A 27 0.49 -9.06 12.55
N TYR A 28 1.44 -8.14 12.47
CA TYR A 28 1.72 -7.38 11.26
C TYR A 28 3.20 -7.05 11.15
N TRP A 29 3.81 -7.42 10.03
CA TRP A 29 5.24 -7.23 9.76
C TRP A 29 5.45 -6.40 8.49
N LYS A 30 6.05 -5.22 8.66
CA LYS A 30 6.42 -4.31 7.57
C LYS A 30 7.78 -4.59 6.95
N PHE A 31 8.69 -5.23 7.68
CA PHE A 31 10.09 -5.45 7.28
C PHE A 31 10.95 -4.18 7.06
N ASP A 32 10.46 -2.98 7.38
CA ASP A 32 11.19 -1.71 7.28
C ASP A 32 12.47 -1.62 8.13
N SER A 33 12.57 -2.43 9.18
CA SER A 33 13.77 -2.49 10.02
C SER A 33 14.98 -3.02 9.23
N THR A 34 16.12 -2.37 9.40
CA THR A 34 17.40 -2.84 8.85
C THR A 34 18.05 -3.95 9.69
N ASP A 35 17.38 -4.44 10.74
CA ASP A 35 17.85 -5.59 11.51
C ASP A 35 17.76 -6.87 10.65
N PRO A 36 18.89 -7.56 10.40
CA PRO A 36 18.92 -8.74 9.54
C PRO A 36 18.42 -10.01 10.25
N PHE A 37 18.26 -9.99 11.57
CA PHE A 37 17.87 -11.16 12.35
C PHE A 37 16.41 -11.10 12.77
N MET A 38 15.94 -9.96 13.27
CA MET A 38 14.58 -9.84 13.80
C MET A 38 13.58 -9.39 12.75
N VAL A 39 12.41 -10.02 12.76
CA VAL A 39 11.21 -9.59 12.03
C VAL A 39 10.22 -9.05 13.06
N LEU A 40 10.12 -7.73 13.16
CA LEU A 40 9.37 -7.07 14.24
C LEU A 40 7.88 -6.98 13.93
N ASP A 41 7.06 -7.49 14.85
CA ASP A 41 5.60 -7.31 14.83
C ASP A 41 5.26 -5.89 15.28
N MET A 42 4.49 -5.19 14.46
CA MET A 42 4.05 -3.82 14.68
C MET A 42 2.80 -3.73 15.58
N THR A 43 2.14 -4.85 15.85
CA THR A 43 0.99 -4.90 16.76
C THR A 43 1.44 -4.89 18.22
N THR A 44 0.48 -4.71 19.13
CA THR A 44 0.75 -4.82 20.57
C THR A 44 1.04 -6.26 21.03
N ASN A 45 0.86 -7.27 20.17
CA ASN A 45 1.04 -8.67 20.52
C ASN A 45 2.51 -9.11 20.54
N SER A 46 3.41 -8.35 19.91
CA SER A 46 4.86 -8.56 19.94
C SER A 46 5.30 -9.94 19.43
N ASN A 47 4.67 -10.47 18.37
CA ASN A 47 5.04 -11.74 17.73
C ASN A 47 6.32 -11.60 16.89
N ILE A 48 7.48 -11.55 17.54
CA ILE A 48 8.76 -11.39 16.87
C ILE A 48 9.12 -12.65 16.09
N GLY A 49 9.47 -12.48 14.82
CA GLY A 49 10.07 -13.52 13.98
C GLY A 49 11.59 -13.50 14.01
N ILE A 50 12.18 -14.66 13.76
CA ILE A 50 13.63 -14.86 13.70
C ILE A 50 13.99 -15.30 12.29
N SER A 51 14.83 -14.51 11.63
CA SER A 51 15.36 -14.81 10.31
C SER A 51 16.43 -15.91 10.42
N ILE A 52 16.35 -16.90 9.54
CA ILE A 52 17.25 -18.05 9.45
C ILE A 52 17.91 -18.03 8.08
N ASN A 53 19.23 -18.28 8.06
CA ASN A 53 20.10 -18.26 6.87
C ASN A 53 20.29 -16.91 6.16
N GLU A 54 19.92 -15.81 6.82
CA GLU A 54 20.21 -14.42 6.40
C GLU A 54 19.43 -13.91 5.17
N PRO A 55 18.08 -14.02 5.15
CA PRO A 55 17.27 -13.33 4.15
C PRO A 55 17.55 -11.83 4.16
N ILE A 56 17.54 -11.21 2.98
CA ILE A 56 18.06 -9.85 2.77
C ILE A 56 16.92 -8.82 2.85
N ARG A 57 17.15 -7.69 3.52
CA ARG A 57 16.26 -6.52 3.44
C ARG A 57 16.52 -5.75 2.15
N VAL A 58 15.49 -5.56 1.34
CA VAL A 58 15.58 -4.85 0.06
C VAL A 58 14.52 -3.75 0.02
N SER A 59 14.80 -2.66 -0.70
CA SER A 59 13.80 -1.60 -0.90
C SER A 59 12.65 -2.12 -1.77
N THR A 60 11.42 -1.84 -1.35
CA THR A 60 10.18 -2.36 -1.94
C THR A 60 9.18 -1.24 -2.18
N LEU A 61 7.93 -1.61 -2.52
CA LEU A 61 6.86 -0.66 -2.80
C LEU A 61 6.57 0.22 -1.56
N PHE A 62 6.72 -0.34 -0.35
CA PHE A 62 6.45 0.35 0.91
C PHE A 62 7.63 0.16 1.86
N GLY A 63 8.64 1.02 1.75
CA GLY A 63 9.83 0.95 2.58
C GLY A 63 10.72 -0.23 2.21
N ASN A 64 10.86 -1.22 3.10
CA ASN A 64 11.68 -2.41 2.85
C ASN A 64 10.87 -3.70 2.98
N GLY A 65 11.24 -4.70 2.19
CA GLY A 65 10.73 -6.07 2.27
C GLY A 65 11.83 -7.07 2.59
N MET A 66 11.43 -8.33 2.79
CA MET A 66 12.34 -9.46 3.00
C MET A 66 12.47 -10.28 1.72
N TYR A 67 13.67 -10.33 1.16
CA TYR A 67 14.04 -11.20 0.05
C TYR A 67 14.52 -12.56 0.57
N CYS A 68 13.99 -13.62 -0.04
CA CYS A 68 14.33 -15.01 0.21
C CYS A 68 14.79 -15.66 -1.10
N ASP A 69 15.88 -16.41 -1.06
CA ASP A 69 16.58 -16.92 -2.24
C ASP A 69 15.99 -18.20 -2.85
N GLY A 70 15.02 -18.82 -2.19
CA GLY A 70 14.37 -20.05 -2.62
C GLY A 70 15.14 -21.33 -2.32
N GLU A 71 16.23 -21.26 -1.54
CA GLU A 71 17.00 -22.44 -1.15
C GLU A 71 16.82 -22.75 0.34
N ASP A 72 17.20 -21.83 1.22
CA ASP A 72 17.12 -22.04 2.66
C ASP A 72 16.88 -20.78 3.49
N ASP A 73 16.60 -19.64 2.86
CA ASP A 73 16.25 -18.38 3.52
C ASP A 73 14.79 -18.34 4.00
N TYR A 74 14.57 -18.07 5.29
CA TYR A 74 13.22 -17.95 5.85
C TYR A 74 13.18 -17.22 7.19
N ALA A 75 11.97 -17.00 7.72
CA ALA A 75 11.77 -16.58 9.10
C ALA A 75 10.88 -17.56 9.87
N GLU A 76 11.25 -17.83 11.12
CA GLU A 76 10.48 -18.62 12.09
C GLU A 76 9.69 -17.72 13.03
N LEU A 77 8.47 -18.13 13.32
CA LEU A 77 7.53 -17.43 14.19
C LEU A 77 6.99 -18.41 15.23
N GLU A 78 6.85 -17.97 16.48
CA GLU A 78 6.11 -18.75 17.49
C GLU A 78 4.59 -18.73 17.21
N SER A 79 3.80 -19.30 18.12
CA SER A 79 2.33 -19.26 18.03
C SER A 79 1.82 -17.82 18.00
N LEU A 80 1.00 -17.52 17.01
CA LEU A 80 0.26 -16.26 16.87
C LEU A 80 -1.10 -16.31 17.59
N HIS A 81 -1.47 -17.50 18.09
CA HIS A 81 -2.75 -17.74 18.71
C HIS A 81 -2.60 -18.68 19.93
N ASN A 82 -3.49 -18.56 20.91
CA ASN A 82 -3.44 -19.37 22.14
C ASN A 82 -3.82 -20.84 21.91
N SER A 83 -4.40 -21.14 20.75
CA SER A 83 -4.80 -22.46 20.26
C SER A 83 -4.65 -22.46 18.73
N GLN A 84 -5.28 -23.38 18.02
CA GLN A 84 -5.43 -23.22 16.57
C GLN A 84 -6.42 -22.11 16.20
N PHE A 85 -6.27 -21.55 15.00
CA PHE A 85 -7.29 -20.73 14.36
C PHE A 85 -8.54 -21.55 14.03
N SER A 86 -9.73 -20.95 14.17
CA SER A 86 -10.98 -21.46 13.58
C SER A 86 -11.48 -20.54 12.45
N GLU A 87 -11.05 -19.29 12.50
CA GLU A 87 -11.25 -18.27 11.48
C GLU A 87 -9.87 -17.64 11.25
N TYR A 88 -9.51 -17.41 10.00
CA TYR A 88 -8.15 -17.04 9.64
C TYR A 88 -8.15 -16.17 8.40
N THR A 89 -7.38 -15.09 8.44
CA THR A 89 -7.02 -14.32 7.25
C THR A 89 -5.53 -14.03 7.26
N ILE A 90 -4.91 -14.17 6.10
CA ILE A 90 -3.54 -13.76 5.84
C ILE A 90 -3.53 -12.84 4.63
N HIS A 91 -2.68 -11.81 4.70
CA HIS A 91 -2.41 -10.86 3.66
C HIS A 91 -0.90 -10.68 3.50
N SER A 92 -0.39 -10.54 2.27
CA SER A 92 1.01 -10.22 1.98
C SER A 92 1.16 -9.63 0.59
N TRP A 93 2.11 -8.70 0.43
CA TRP A 93 2.68 -8.37 -0.88
C TRP A 93 3.82 -9.34 -1.21
N VAL A 94 3.87 -9.80 -2.47
CA VAL A 94 4.94 -10.67 -2.96
C VAL A 94 5.39 -10.27 -4.37
N LYS A 95 6.70 -10.41 -4.62
CA LYS A 95 7.31 -10.29 -5.95
C LYS A 95 8.28 -11.44 -6.18
N LEU A 96 8.01 -12.28 -7.18
CA LEU A 96 8.88 -13.41 -7.52
C LEU A 96 10.15 -12.95 -8.22
N THR A 97 11.28 -13.54 -7.85
CA THR A 97 12.57 -13.36 -8.55
C THR A 97 12.86 -14.55 -9.46
N ASN A 98 12.43 -15.75 -9.08
CA ASN A 98 12.48 -16.95 -9.90
C ASN A 98 11.28 -17.86 -9.61
N TYR A 99 11.01 -18.80 -10.52
CA TYR A 99 10.03 -19.86 -10.26
C TYR A 99 10.65 -20.97 -9.43
N THR A 100 9.81 -21.65 -8.64
CA THR A 100 10.19 -22.80 -7.82
C THR A 100 9.70 -24.08 -8.49
N ASP A 101 10.51 -25.15 -8.43
CA ASP A 101 10.15 -26.44 -9.06
C ASP A 101 8.97 -27.16 -8.36
N ASP A 102 8.65 -26.76 -7.12
CA ASP A 102 7.50 -27.27 -6.35
C ASP A 102 6.63 -26.08 -5.88
N PHE A 103 6.41 -25.91 -4.58
CA PHE A 103 5.65 -24.80 -4.02
C PHE A 103 6.57 -23.76 -3.38
N GLY A 104 6.40 -22.48 -3.74
CA GLY A 104 7.05 -21.35 -3.10
C GLY A 104 6.17 -20.75 -2.02
N THR A 105 6.49 -20.96 -0.75
CA THR A 105 5.64 -20.52 0.37
C THR A 105 5.90 -19.06 0.73
N VAL A 106 4.90 -18.19 0.62
CA VAL A 106 4.95 -16.82 1.16
C VAL A 106 4.78 -16.85 2.67
N PHE A 107 3.72 -17.50 3.15
CA PHE A 107 3.43 -17.64 4.57
C PHE A 107 2.76 -18.99 4.86
N GLY A 108 3.13 -19.61 5.97
CA GLY A 108 2.50 -20.85 6.44
C GLY A 108 2.31 -20.85 7.94
N THR A 109 1.05 -20.91 8.38
CA THR A 109 0.74 -21.24 9.77
C THR A 109 0.83 -22.74 9.91
N VAL A 110 1.72 -23.28 10.74
CA VAL A 110 1.82 -24.73 10.97
C VAL A 110 1.46 -25.00 12.43
N ASN A 111 2.01 -24.22 13.34
CA ASN A 111 1.73 -24.28 14.78
C ASN A 111 0.29 -23.85 15.11
N ASP A 112 -0.22 -22.79 14.48
CA ASP A 112 -1.60 -22.30 14.73
C ASP A 112 -2.65 -22.88 13.77
N GLY A 113 -2.24 -23.83 12.92
CA GLY A 113 -3.13 -24.56 12.01
C GLY A 113 -2.57 -24.55 10.59
N ARG A 114 -2.34 -25.73 10.01
CA ARG A 114 -1.63 -25.97 8.75
C ARG A 114 -2.28 -25.32 7.54
N THR A 115 -1.78 -24.14 7.19
CA THR A 115 -2.06 -23.42 5.94
C THR A 115 -0.77 -23.15 5.16
N TRP A 116 -0.92 -22.94 3.85
CA TRP A 116 0.14 -22.47 2.97
C TRP A 116 -0.45 -21.47 1.99
N LEU A 117 0.02 -20.23 2.01
CA LEU A 117 -0.20 -19.25 0.96
C LEU A 117 1.08 -19.13 0.13
N GLY A 118 0.97 -19.23 -1.19
CA GLY A 118 2.15 -19.22 -2.04
C GLY A 118 1.85 -19.41 -3.52
N ILE A 119 2.85 -19.93 -4.22
CA ILE A 119 2.84 -20.12 -5.67
C ILE A 119 3.15 -21.59 -5.96
N ASN A 120 2.36 -22.23 -6.80
CA ASN A 120 2.58 -23.63 -7.21
C ASN A 120 3.58 -23.74 -8.38
N SER A 121 3.93 -24.97 -8.74
CA SER A 121 4.90 -25.26 -9.81
C SER A 121 4.40 -24.94 -11.22
N GLU A 122 3.12 -24.60 -11.37
CA GLU A 122 2.51 -24.06 -12.60
C GLU A 122 2.49 -22.52 -12.60
N ASN A 123 3.13 -21.88 -11.61
CA ASN A 123 3.23 -20.44 -11.40
C ASN A 123 1.91 -19.75 -11.02
N TYR A 124 0.88 -20.48 -10.62
CA TYR A 124 -0.36 -19.89 -10.12
C TYR A 124 -0.32 -19.69 -8.62
N PHE A 125 -0.93 -18.60 -8.14
CA PHE A 125 -1.16 -18.40 -6.72
C PHE A 125 -2.12 -19.45 -6.18
N GLU A 126 -1.82 -19.96 -4.99
CA GLU A 126 -2.52 -21.09 -4.41
C GLU A 126 -2.54 -20.98 -2.88
N PHE A 127 -3.70 -21.31 -2.31
CA PHE A 127 -3.93 -21.43 -0.87
C PHE A 127 -4.29 -22.87 -0.51
N LYS A 128 -3.51 -23.46 0.40
CA LYS A 128 -3.72 -24.81 0.91
C LYS A 128 -4.12 -24.77 2.37
N VAL A 129 -5.06 -25.62 2.76
CA VAL A 129 -5.48 -25.80 4.16
C VAL A 129 -5.62 -27.28 4.48
N LEU A 130 -4.93 -27.76 5.51
CA LEU A 130 -5.11 -29.12 5.99
C LEU A 130 -6.14 -29.13 7.13
N SER A 131 -7.36 -29.52 6.79
CA SER A 131 -8.50 -29.56 7.70
C SER A 131 -9.08 -30.97 7.80
N GLY A 132 -9.36 -31.43 9.02
CA GLY A 132 -9.67 -32.84 9.26
C GLY A 132 -8.45 -33.73 8.94
N ASN A 133 -8.58 -34.60 7.93
CA ASN A 133 -7.47 -35.39 7.38
C ASN A 133 -7.28 -35.11 5.88
N GLU A 134 -7.85 -34.02 5.38
CA GLU A 134 -7.90 -33.69 3.95
C GLU A 134 -7.16 -32.38 3.69
N LEU A 135 -6.29 -32.41 2.67
CA LEU A 135 -5.62 -31.22 2.17
C LEU A 135 -6.52 -30.56 1.12
N TYR A 136 -7.12 -29.44 1.48
CA TYR A 136 -7.86 -28.61 0.56
C TYR A 136 -6.89 -27.65 -0.14
N ILE A 137 -7.05 -27.50 -1.45
CA ILE A 137 -6.21 -26.65 -2.29
C ILE A 137 -7.16 -25.80 -3.12
N SER A 138 -6.97 -24.48 -3.11
CA SER A 138 -7.74 -23.55 -3.93
C SER A 138 -7.66 -23.95 -5.41
N PRO A 139 -8.78 -24.22 -6.10
CA PRO A 139 -8.75 -24.63 -7.50
C PRO A 139 -8.25 -23.52 -8.43
N ILE A 140 -7.58 -23.91 -9.51
CA ILE A 140 -7.32 -23.03 -10.65
C ILE A 140 -8.64 -22.81 -11.40
N THR A 141 -9.00 -21.55 -11.60
CA THR A 141 -10.22 -21.11 -12.29
C THR A 141 -9.87 -20.18 -13.46
N ASN A 142 -10.88 -19.71 -14.20
CA ASN A 142 -10.66 -18.70 -15.25
C ASN A 142 -10.21 -17.33 -14.69
N ASN A 143 -10.40 -17.09 -13.40
CA ASN A 143 -9.98 -15.86 -12.72
C ASN A 143 -8.60 -16.01 -12.06
N SER A 144 -8.00 -17.21 -12.09
CA SER A 144 -6.68 -17.44 -11.52
C SER A 144 -5.61 -16.62 -12.24
N VAL A 145 -4.71 -16.05 -11.44
CA VAL A 145 -3.61 -15.21 -11.92
C VAL A 145 -2.34 -16.04 -11.98
N GLU A 146 -1.76 -16.14 -13.18
CA GLU A 146 -0.41 -16.68 -13.38
C GLU A 146 0.61 -15.61 -12.97
N ALA A 147 1.47 -15.94 -12.01
CA ALA A 147 2.49 -15.05 -11.50
C ALA A 147 3.57 -14.79 -12.56
N LYS A 148 3.99 -13.53 -12.64
CA LYS A 148 5.09 -13.09 -13.51
C LYS A 148 6.27 -12.65 -12.64
N LEU A 149 7.47 -13.02 -13.07
CA LEU A 149 8.70 -12.59 -12.41
C LEU A 149 8.82 -11.05 -12.42
N GLY A 150 9.29 -10.48 -11.32
CA GLY A 150 9.53 -9.04 -11.16
C GLY A 150 8.26 -8.19 -10.99
N VAL A 151 7.07 -8.79 -10.96
CA VAL A 151 5.79 -8.08 -10.77
C VAL A 151 5.33 -8.27 -9.32
N TRP A 152 4.85 -7.17 -8.70
CA TRP A 152 4.24 -7.21 -7.38
C TRP A 152 2.80 -7.71 -7.48
N TYR A 153 2.43 -8.58 -6.55
CA TYR A 153 1.07 -9.05 -6.34
C TYR A 153 0.72 -8.90 -4.87
N ASN A 154 -0.51 -8.49 -4.63
CA ASN A 154 -1.12 -8.57 -3.33
C ASN A 154 -1.84 -9.91 -3.20
N LEU A 155 -1.49 -10.70 -2.19
CA LEU A 155 -2.14 -11.97 -1.92
C LEU A 155 -2.89 -11.88 -0.62
N ALA A 156 -4.14 -12.35 -0.63
CA ALA A 156 -4.86 -12.61 0.59
C ALA A 156 -5.60 -13.94 0.53
N ALA A 157 -5.75 -14.60 1.66
CA ALA A 157 -6.50 -15.83 1.76
C ALA A 157 -7.27 -15.90 3.08
N THR A 158 -8.46 -16.47 3.02
CA THR A 158 -9.32 -16.63 4.20
C THR A 158 -9.75 -18.08 4.37
N TYR A 159 -9.90 -18.49 5.62
CA TYR A 159 -10.43 -19.78 6.02
C TYR A 159 -11.45 -19.59 7.13
N SER A 160 -12.58 -20.27 7.03
CA SER A 160 -13.68 -20.20 7.99
C SER A 160 -14.23 -21.59 8.29
N GLU A 161 -14.07 -22.03 9.54
CA GLU A 161 -14.71 -23.25 10.05
C GLU A 161 -16.22 -23.07 10.20
N SER A 162 -16.69 -21.86 10.51
CA SER A 162 -18.13 -21.62 10.67
C SER A 162 -18.89 -21.56 9.35
N GLN A 163 -18.24 -21.10 8.28
CA GLN A 163 -18.80 -21.06 6.92
C GLN A 163 -18.42 -22.28 6.07
N ASP A 164 -17.57 -23.17 6.59
CA ASP A 164 -17.00 -24.31 5.87
C ASP A 164 -16.43 -23.89 4.50
N ILE A 165 -15.56 -22.87 4.47
CA ILE A 165 -15.02 -22.34 3.22
C ILE A 165 -13.59 -21.82 3.34
N LEU A 166 -12.85 -21.90 2.24
CA LEU A 166 -11.61 -21.16 2.03
C LEU A 166 -11.68 -20.33 0.74
N ARG A 167 -11.02 -19.17 0.76
CA ARG A 167 -10.98 -18.22 -0.36
C ARG A 167 -9.56 -17.76 -0.62
N LEU A 168 -9.26 -17.47 -1.88
CA LEU A 168 -8.01 -16.88 -2.32
C LEU A 168 -8.33 -15.62 -3.15
N TYR A 169 -7.59 -14.56 -2.86
CA TYR A 169 -7.69 -13.26 -3.49
C TYR A 169 -6.33 -12.86 -4.03
N VAL A 170 -6.33 -12.21 -5.20
CA VAL A 170 -5.13 -11.63 -5.81
C VAL A 170 -5.47 -10.21 -6.22
N ASN A 171 -4.69 -9.23 -5.77
CA ASN A 171 -4.92 -7.80 -6.01
C ASN A 171 -6.34 -7.38 -5.61
N GLY A 172 -6.73 -7.73 -4.38
CA GLY A 172 -8.05 -7.44 -3.81
C GLY A 172 -9.21 -8.28 -4.37
N THR A 173 -9.05 -8.89 -5.55
CA THR A 173 -10.12 -9.61 -6.24
C THR A 173 -10.19 -11.08 -5.86
N LEU A 174 -11.40 -11.62 -5.62
CA LEU A 174 -11.63 -13.05 -5.38
C LEU A 174 -11.33 -13.89 -6.64
N VAL A 175 -10.31 -14.75 -6.57
CA VAL A 175 -9.90 -15.61 -7.71
C VAL A 175 -10.29 -17.08 -7.54
N SER A 176 -10.52 -17.53 -6.30
CA SER A 176 -10.94 -18.89 -6.00
C SER A 176 -11.71 -18.99 -4.69
N GLU A 177 -12.75 -19.82 -4.68
CA GLU A 177 -13.56 -20.17 -3.52
C GLU A 177 -13.80 -21.69 -3.50
N LEU A 178 -13.60 -22.32 -2.34
CA LEU A 178 -13.78 -23.77 -2.18
C LEU A 178 -14.46 -24.08 -0.85
N GLY A 179 -15.57 -24.81 -0.91
CA GLY A 179 -16.22 -25.38 0.28
C GLY A 179 -15.42 -26.55 0.86
N ILE A 180 -15.32 -26.62 2.18
CA ILE A 180 -14.71 -27.73 2.92
C ILE A 180 -15.80 -28.60 3.55
N THR A 181 -15.42 -29.80 4.01
CA THR A 181 -16.38 -30.69 4.67
C THR A 181 -16.80 -30.11 6.02
N PRO A 182 -18.11 -30.04 6.32
CA PRO A 182 -18.60 -29.57 7.60
C PRO A 182 -17.94 -30.28 8.79
N SER A 183 -17.63 -29.53 9.84
CA SER A 183 -16.96 -29.98 11.08
C SER A 183 -15.49 -30.40 10.94
N HIS A 184 -14.89 -30.30 9.76
CA HIS A 184 -13.44 -30.39 9.65
C HIS A 184 -12.81 -29.16 10.33
N SER A 185 -11.82 -29.41 11.18
CA SER A 185 -11.05 -28.37 11.85
C SER A 185 -9.62 -28.34 11.31
N ILE A 186 -9.05 -27.14 11.18
CA ILE A 186 -7.67 -26.98 10.71
C ILE A 186 -6.72 -27.69 11.66
N LYS A 187 -5.68 -28.35 11.16
CA LYS A 187 -4.78 -29.17 12.00
C LYS A 187 -3.47 -28.46 12.27
N THR A 188 -3.09 -28.35 13.54
CA THR A 188 -1.76 -27.87 13.92
C THR A 188 -0.69 -28.95 13.75
N ALA A 189 0.55 -28.52 13.62
CA ALA A 189 1.75 -29.35 13.72
C ALA A 189 2.97 -28.48 14.09
N THR A 190 4.07 -29.11 14.50
CA THR A 190 5.34 -28.44 14.85
C THR A 190 5.17 -27.37 15.94
N ASN A 191 6.19 -26.54 16.16
CA ASN A 191 6.18 -25.47 17.16
C ASN A 191 6.28 -24.07 16.53
N TYR A 192 6.39 -23.98 15.20
CA TYR A 192 6.65 -22.73 14.50
C TYR A 192 5.68 -22.51 13.34
N ASN A 193 5.43 -21.24 13.04
CA ASN A 193 4.94 -20.78 11.75
C ASN A 193 6.12 -20.22 10.96
N TYR A 194 5.92 -20.02 9.67
CA TYR A 194 7.02 -19.71 8.76
C TYR A 194 6.62 -18.63 7.76
N MET A 195 7.59 -17.77 7.45
CA MET A 195 7.58 -16.88 6.28
C MET A 195 8.63 -17.38 5.29
N CYS A 196 8.37 -17.30 3.98
CA CYS A 196 9.28 -17.78 2.92
C CYS A 196 9.56 -19.30 2.91
N ARG A 197 8.91 -20.09 3.78
CA ARG A 197 9.12 -21.55 3.88
C ARG A 197 7.84 -22.24 4.31
N GLY A 198 7.53 -23.38 3.71
CA GLY A 198 6.46 -24.27 4.16
C GLY A 198 6.93 -25.34 5.14
N GLN A 199 6.00 -26.07 5.75
CA GLN A 199 6.32 -27.18 6.67
C GLN A 199 7.34 -28.16 6.06
N ASN A 200 7.27 -28.41 4.75
CA ASN A 200 8.06 -29.43 4.08
C ASN A 200 9.37 -28.90 3.47
N GLY A 201 9.76 -27.64 3.72
CA GLY A 201 10.91 -27.00 3.06
C GLY A 201 10.57 -26.45 1.68
N GLU A 202 9.37 -25.90 1.54
CA GLU A 202 8.83 -25.27 0.34
C GLU A 202 9.24 -23.78 0.33
N TYR A 203 10.45 -23.47 -0.16
CA TYR A 203 11.05 -22.14 -0.05
C TYR A 203 10.63 -21.17 -1.17
N LEU A 204 10.40 -19.91 -0.82
CA LEU A 204 10.09 -18.85 -1.79
C LEU A 204 11.37 -18.26 -2.39
N ASN A 205 11.41 -18.14 -3.72
CA ASN A 205 12.39 -17.31 -4.42
C ASN A 205 11.77 -15.96 -4.81
N GLY A 206 11.90 -14.97 -3.93
CA GLY A 206 11.26 -13.67 -4.12
C GLY A 206 11.29 -12.78 -2.89
N THR A 207 10.65 -11.62 -3.01
CA THR A 207 10.53 -10.64 -1.94
C THR A 207 9.10 -10.66 -1.39
N ILE A 208 8.96 -10.74 -0.07
CA ILE A 208 7.70 -10.54 0.64
C ILE A 208 7.72 -9.20 1.38
N ASP A 209 6.54 -8.62 1.54
CA ASP A 209 6.36 -7.35 2.23
C ASP A 209 4.96 -7.32 2.88
N ASN A 210 4.79 -6.50 3.93
CA ASN A 210 3.52 -6.15 4.55
C ASN A 210 2.63 -7.37 4.89
N ILE A 211 3.17 -8.30 5.68
CA ILE A 211 2.45 -9.51 6.09
C ILE A 211 1.55 -9.20 7.29
N ALA A 212 0.24 -9.43 7.17
CA ALA A 212 -0.70 -9.29 8.27
C ALA A 212 -1.58 -10.54 8.46
N VAL A 213 -1.84 -10.89 9.72
CA VAL A 213 -2.62 -12.08 10.11
C VAL A 213 -3.75 -11.66 11.04
N TRP A 214 -4.99 -12.08 10.73
CA TRP A 214 -6.15 -11.92 11.61
C TRP A 214 -6.68 -13.27 12.09
N ASP A 215 -7.28 -13.28 13.27
CA ASP A 215 -8.03 -14.43 13.83
C ASP A 215 -9.51 -14.45 13.41
N ARG A 216 -9.82 -13.79 12.29
CA ARG A 216 -11.14 -13.75 11.67
C ARG A 216 -11.03 -13.94 10.16
N SER A 217 -12.09 -14.44 9.54
CA SER A 217 -12.22 -14.47 8.08
C SER A 217 -12.73 -13.11 7.60
N LEU A 218 -11.89 -12.35 6.90
CA LEU A 218 -12.29 -11.13 6.21
C LEU A 218 -13.24 -11.46 5.05
N ASN A 219 -14.17 -10.56 4.76
CA ASN A 219 -15.01 -10.63 3.56
C ASN A 219 -14.32 -9.97 2.34
N SER A 220 -14.90 -10.12 1.14
CA SER A 220 -14.29 -9.58 -0.09
C SER A 220 -14.07 -8.07 -0.05
N ASP A 221 -15.01 -7.31 0.51
CA ASP A 221 -14.93 -5.85 0.57
C ASP A 221 -13.81 -5.42 1.52
N GLU A 222 -13.67 -6.09 2.66
CA GLU A 222 -12.56 -5.87 3.59
C GLU A 222 -11.20 -6.23 2.97
N ILE A 223 -11.13 -7.30 2.16
CA ILE A 223 -9.90 -7.68 1.45
C ILE A 223 -9.53 -6.65 0.38
N GLN A 224 -10.51 -6.22 -0.40
CA GLN A 224 -10.31 -5.16 -1.40
C GLN A 224 -9.81 -3.89 -0.72
N TYR A 225 -10.44 -3.51 0.39
CA TYR A 225 -10.03 -2.34 1.16
C TYR A 225 -8.62 -2.49 1.74
N VAL A 226 -8.24 -3.68 2.23
CA VAL A 226 -6.86 -3.96 2.67
C VAL A 226 -5.85 -3.84 1.54
N TYR A 227 -6.19 -4.32 0.33
CA TYR A 227 -5.34 -4.22 -0.85
C TYR A 227 -5.11 -2.76 -1.27
N GLU A 228 -6.15 -1.94 -1.21
CA GLU A 228 -6.15 -0.53 -1.58
C GLU A 228 -5.40 0.38 -0.57
N GLN A 229 -4.85 -0.16 0.53
CA GLN A 229 -4.04 0.59 1.48
C GLN A 229 -2.53 0.46 1.19
N PRO A 230 -1.90 1.44 0.51
CA PRO A 230 -0.49 1.35 0.19
C PRO A 230 0.42 1.50 1.40
N LEU A 231 0.11 2.38 2.35
CA LEU A 231 0.99 2.62 3.50
C LEU A 231 0.92 1.49 4.57
N GLY A 232 0.11 0.45 4.32
CA GLY A 232 -0.12 -0.66 5.23
C GLY A 232 -0.86 -0.26 6.52
N PHE A 233 -0.85 -1.15 7.52
CA PHE A 233 -1.64 -0.97 8.74
C PHE A 233 -1.02 0.04 9.72
N GLY A 234 -1.86 0.69 10.52
CA GLY A 234 -1.45 1.66 11.54
C GLY A 234 -1.02 3.03 11.01
N ASN A 235 -0.88 3.19 9.70
CA ASN A 235 -0.72 4.49 9.05
C ASN A 235 -2.12 5.04 8.77
N TYR A 236 -2.77 5.53 9.82
CA TYR A 236 -3.79 6.55 9.61
C TYR A 236 -3.01 7.78 9.17
N GLN A 237 -2.85 8.05 7.87
CA GLN A 237 -2.81 9.48 7.62
C GLN A 237 -4.16 10.01 8.06
N SER A 238 -4.14 11.10 8.79
CA SER A 238 -5.35 11.87 9.02
C SER A 238 -5.65 12.55 7.67
N PHE A 239 -6.16 11.78 6.71
CA PHE A 239 -6.43 12.26 5.34
C PHE A 239 -7.60 13.24 5.29
N LYS A 240 -8.39 13.32 6.37
CA LYS A 240 -9.35 14.40 6.55
C LYS A 240 -8.74 15.45 7.47
N THR A 241 -8.43 16.62 6.90
CA THR A 241 -8.79 17.84 7.61
C THR A 241 -10.29 17.69 7.90
N ASP A 242 -10.68 17.64 9.18
CA ASP A 242 -12.10 17.55 9.55
C ASP A 242 -12.79 18.85 9.13
N ASP A 243 -13.21 18.92 7.88
CA ASP A 243 -13.97 19.99 7.26
C ASP A 243 -15.47 19.93 7.66
N GLY A 244 -15.87 18.85 8.34
CA GLY A 244 -17.22 18.57 8.81
C GLY A 244 -18.11 17.86 7.78
N VAL A 245 -17.58 17.48 6.61
CA VAL A 245 -18.28 16.73 5.57
C VAL A 245 -17.72 15.29 5.52
N LEU A 246 -18.57 14.36 5.98
CA LEU A 246 -18.16 12.98 6.24
C LEU A 246 -18.63 11.97 5.18
N SER A 247 -19.24 12.43 4.09
CA SER A 247 -19.85 11.54 3.09
C SER A 247 -19.88 12.16 1.71
N THR A 248 -19.53 11.35 0.71
CA THR A 248 -19.74 11.65 -0.70
C THR A 248 -21.21 11.55 -1.11
N SER A 249 -21.55 12.08 -2.28
CA SER A 249 -22.88 12.01 -2.85
C SER A 249 -23.07 10.67 -3.59
N PRO A 250 -23.95 9.76 -3.14
CA PRO A 250 -24.16 8.47 -3.80
C PRO A 250 -24.82 8.58 -5.19
N ALA A 251 -25.17 9.79 -5.62
CA ALA A 251 -25.76 10.08 -6.93
C ALA A 251 -24.74 10.60 -7.95
N LEU A 252 -23.52 10.92 -7.52
CA LEU A 252 -22.44 11.43 -8.33
C LEU A 252 -21.26 10.46 -8.27
N ASN A 253 -20.43 10.45 -9.31
CA ASN A 253 -19.15 9.71 -9.30
C ASN A 253 -17.98 10.58 -8.83
N ASP A 254 -18.24 11.87 -8.65
CA ASP A 254 -17.31 12.96 -8.39
C ASP A 254 -18.16 13.99 -7.63
N THR A 255 -18.00 14.04 -6.32
CA THR A 255 -18.91 14.71 -5.41
C THR A 255 -18.66 16.21 -5.37
N ASP A 256 -17.40 16.63 -5.35
CA ASP A 256 -17.03 18.03 -5.32
C ASP A 256 -16.85 18.66 -6.71
N ASN A 257 -16.75 17.86 -7.77
CA ASN A 257 -16.65 18.28 -9.17
C ASN A 257 -15.33 18.98 -9.50
N ASP A 258 -14.22 18.54 -8.92
CA ASP A 258 -12.87 18.99 -9.30
C ASP A 258 -12.34 18.26 -10.56
N GLY A 259 -12.88 17.07 -10.87
CA GLY A 259 -12.52 16.25 -12.02
C GLY A 259 -11.83 14.94 -11.67
N LEU A 260 -11.48 14.72 -10.41
CA LEU A 260 -11.18 13.41 -9.83
C LEU A 260 -12.50 12.70 -9.50
N SER A 261 -12.45 11.39 -9.29
CA SER A 261 -13.66 10.64 -8.94
C SER A 261 -13.63 10.31 -7.46
N ASP A 262 -14.79 10.23 -6.80
CA ASP A 262 -14.91 9.88 -5.39
C ASP A 262 -14.10 8.61 -5.04
N SER A 263 -14.03 7.66 -5.97
CA SER A 263 -13.25 6.43 -5.81
C SER A 263 -11.74 6.64 -5.98
N GLU A 264 -11.32 7.53 -6.87
CA GLU A 264 -9.89 7.84 -7.00
C GLU A 264 -9.41 8.60 -5.77
N GLU A 265 -10.17 9.57 -5.29
CA GLU A 265 -9.70 10.48 -4.24
C GLU A 265 -9.58 9.82 -2.87
N VAL A 266 -10.42 8.82 -2.57
CA VAL A 266 -10.36 8.08 -1.30
C VAL A 266 -9.34 6.93 -1.28
N TYR A 267 -8.67 6.66 -2.41
CA TYR A 267 -7.68 5.59 -2.57
C TYR A 267 -6.41 6.12 -3.21
N PHE A 268 -5.27 5.47 -3.04
CA PHE A 268 -4.12 5.86 -3.85
C PHE A 268 -4.37 5.41 -5.29
N GLY A 269 -4.60 6.40 -6.14
CA GLY A 269 -4.76 6.26 -7.57
C GLY A 269 -3.52 5.78 -8.33
N GLU A 270 -3.60 5.77 -9.66
CA GLU A 270 -2.37 5.66 -10.49
C GLU A 270 -1.47 6.89 -10.32
N ASP A 271 -2.03 8.01 -9.87
CA ASP A 271 -1.35 9.28 -9.58
C ASP A 271 -0.54 9.27 -8.27
N GLY A 272 -0.89 8.39 -7.33
CA GLY A 272 -0.21 8.26 -6.05
C GLY A 272 -0.63 9.30 -5.00
N TYR A 273 -1.81 9.92 -5.13
CA TYR A 273 -2.36 10.85 -4.13
C TYR A 273 -3.69 10.35 -3.56
N ILE A 274 -4.03 10.82 -2.35
CA ILE A 274 -5.36 10.68 -1.72
C ILE A 274 -5.80 12.09 -1.37
N THR A 275 -6.98 12.48 -1.82
CA THR A 275 -7.56 13.82 -1.64
C THR A 275 -8.93 13.73 -0.95
N ASP A 276 -9.53 14.85 -0.54
CA ASP A 276 -10.86 14.84 0.08
C ASP A 276 -11.94 14.95 -1.01
N PRO A 277 -12.71 13.87 -1.29
CA PRO A 277 -13.71 13.85 -2.37
C PRO A 277 -14.90 14.81 -2.18
N THR A 278 -14.88 15.60 -1.11
CA THR A 278 -15.90 16.60 -0.80
C THR A 278 -15.37 18.03 -0.82
N ASN A 279 -14.08 18.20 -1.15
CA ASN A 279 -13.40 19.48 -1.20
C ASN A 279 -12.41 19.52 -2.38
N GLN A 280 -12.75 20.33 -3.38
CA GLN A 280 -11.97 20.46 -4.62
C GLN A 280 -10.49 20.86 -4.43
N ASP A 281 -10.09 21.34 -3.26
CA ASP A 281 -8.78 21.93 -2.93
C ASP A 281 -8.37 21.40 -1.55
N THR A 282 -7.78 20.21 -1.53
CA THR A 282 -7.61 19.40 -0.31
C THR A 282 -6.74 20.11 0.73
N ASP A 283 -5.65 20.74 0.31
CA ASP A 283 -4.72 21.43 1.20
C ASP A 283 -5.01 22.94 1.41
N ASN A 284 -6.00 23.46 0.68
CA ASN A 284 -6.50 24.83 0.77
C ASN A 284 -5.49 25.90 0.34
N ASP A 285 -4.58 25.59 -0.58
CA ASP A 285 -3.65 26.57 -1.17
C ASP A 285 -4.31 27.38 -2.31
N GLY A 286 -5.45 26.89 -2.83
CA GLY A 286 -6.25 27.51 -3.86
C GLY A 286 -6.02 27.00 -5.28
N LEU A 287 -5.23 25.95 -5.47
CA LEU A 287 -5.28 25.05 -6.62
C LEU A 287 -6.32 23.96 -6.33
N ASN A 288 -6.86 23.32 -7.37
CA ASN A 288 -7.73 22.17 -7.15
C ASN A 288 -6.93 20.89 -7.36
N ASP A 289 -7.36 19.81 -6.70
CA ASP A 289 -6.60 18.57 -6.64
C ASP A 289 -6.32 18.01 -8.05
N TYR A 290 -7.31 18.03 -8.94
CA TYR A 290 -7.13 17.67 -10.34
C TYR A 290 -6.02 18.47 -11.05
N ASP A 291 -6.03 19.81 -10.93
CA ASP A 291 -5.06 20.69 -11.58
C ASP A 291 -3.66 20.49 -11.00
N GLU A 292 -3.54 20.27 -9.70
CA GLU A 292 -2.26 19.97 -9.06
C GLU A 292 -1.64 18.70 -9.61
N ILE A 293 -2.42 17.63 -9.69
CA ILE A 293 -1.94 16.33 -10.18
C ILE A 293 -1.62 16.37 -11.68
N PHE A 294 -2.54 16.88 -12.49
CA PHE A 294 -2.47 16.70 -13.96
C PHE A 294 -1.95 17.93 -14.72
N VAL A 295 -1.92 19.11 -14.12
CA VAL A 295 -1.49 20.35 -14.77
C VAL A 295 -0.16 20.84 -14.20
N TYR A 296 -0.04 20.97 -12.88
CA TYR A 296 1.14 21.55 -12.23
C TYR A 296 2.16 20.50 -11.78
N GLY A 297 1.72 19.26 -11.53
CA GLY A 297 2.55 18.19 -10.97
C GLY A 297 2.93 18.42 -9.51
N THR A 298 2.15 19.24 -8.79
CA THR A 298 2.32 19.53 -7.36
C THR A 298 1.59 18.49 -6.52
N ASN A 299 1.76 18.56 -5.20
CA ASN A 299 1.17 17.63 -4.26
C ASN A 299 -0.14 18.21 -3.70
N PRO A 300 -1.32 17.68 -4.08
CA PRO A 300 -2.64 18.21 -3.66
C PRO A 300 -2.94 18.09 -2.15
N THR A 301 -2.03 17.51 -1.38
CA THR A 301 -2.16 17.36 0.06
C THR A 301 -1.17 18.21 0.85
N ASN A 302 -0.41 19.05 0.16
CA ASN A 302 0.65 19.84 0.75
C ASN A 302 0.83 21.16 -0.01
N ASN A 303 0.37 22.24 0.63
CA ASN A 303 0.32 23.58 0.06
C ASN A 303 1.67 24.16 -0.38
N ASP A 304 2.79 23.55 0.02
CA ASP A 304 4.17 23.92 -0.32
C ASP A 304 4.93 22.63 -0.69
N THR A 305 4.84 22.23 -1.96
CA THR A 305 5.24 20.90 -2.44
C THR A 305 6.73 20.61 -2.23
N ASP A 306 7.60 21.60 -2.44
CA ASP A 306 9.05 21.43 -2.33
C ASP A 306 9.66 21.92 -1.00
N SER A 307 8.80 22.45 -0.13
CA SER A 307 9.11 22.89 1.24
C SER A 307 10.11 24.04 1.32
N ASP A 308 10.05 24.98 0.38
CA ASP A 308 10.88 26.19 0.38
C ASP A 308 10.26 27.37 1.15
N GLY A 309 8.98 27.24 1.54
CA GLY A 309 8.22 28.21 2.31
C GLY A 309 7.28 29.09 1.48
N TYR A 310 7.08 28.81 0.19
CA TYR A 310 6.10 29.47 -0.66
C TYR A 310 5.00 28.49 -1.09
N ASP A 311 3.74 28.95 -1.08
CA ASP A 311 2.62 28.09 -1.49
C ASP A 311 2.66 27.82 -3.01
N ASP A 312 2.24 26.63 -3.44
CA ASP A 312 2.30 26.19 -4.85
C ASP A 312 1.51 27.11 -5.78
N LYS A 313 0.41 27.70 -5.29
CA LYS A 313 -0.35 28.70 -6.02
C LYS A 313 0.41 30.00 -6.30
N TYR A 314 0.96 30.08 -7.50
CA TYR A 314 1.61 31.29 -8.00
C TYR A 314 0.64 32.35 -8.56
N THR A 315 0.77 33.60 -8.07
CA THR A 315 0.05 34.76 -8.64
C THR A 315 0.96 35.97 -8.83
N PHE A 316 0.67 36.78 -9.85
CA PHE A 316 1.46 37.97 -10.18
C PHE A 316 0.63 39.02 -10.94
N LEU A 317 1.17 40.24 -11.03
CA LEU A 317 0.71 41.31 -11.90
C LEU A 317 1.73 41.58 -13.01
N ILE A 318 1.28 41.85 -14.23
CA ILE A 318 2.16 42.27 -15.33
C ILE A 318 2.31 43.78 -15.34
N ASN A 319 3.54 44.27 -15.37
CA ASN A 319 3.82 45.67 -15.67
C ASN A 319 3.64 45.93 -17.16
N GLU A 320 2.61 46.67 -17.54
CA GLU A 320 2.29 46.93 -18.96
C GLU A 320 3.40 47.68 -19.74
N THR A 321 4.34 48.33 -19.05
CA THR A 321 5.44 49.06 -19.69
C THR A 321 6.65 48.17 -19.94
N THR A 322 7.01 47.31 -18.99
CA THR A 322 8.22 46.48 -19.06
C THR A 322 7.94 45.03 -19.45
N GLY A 323 6.69 44.56 -19.36
CA GLY A 323 6.33 43.15 -19.55
C GLY A 323 6.65 42.25 -18.35
N LEU A 324 7.37 42.75 -17.35
CA LEU A 324 7.83 41.98 -16.19
C LEU A 324 6.70 41.66 -15.22
N ARG A 325 6.83 40.51 -14.55
CA ARG A 325 6.00 40.10 -13.41
C ARG A 325 6.35 40.93 -12.17
N THR A 326 5.33 41.38 -11.46
CA THR A 326 5.42 42.21 -10.26
C THR A 326 4.39 41.75 -9.24
N ASN A 327 4.59 42.06 -7.96
CA ASN A 327 3.71 41.60 -6.88
C ASN A 327 3.48 40.08 -6.94
N GLN A 328 4.57 39.34 -7.11
CA GLN A 328 4.59 37.88 -7.14
C GLN A 328 4.27 37.34 -5.74
N THR A 329 3.43 36.30 -5.66
CA THR A 329 3.09 35.55 -4.45
C THR A 329 3.00 34.07 -4.80
N GLY A 330 3.29 33.18 -3.84
CA GLY A 330 3.42 31.75 -4.09
C GLY A 330 4.69 31.42 -4.88
N ASP A 331 4.72 30.24 -5.49
CA ASP A 331 5.92 29.67 -6.08
C ASP A 331 5.85 29.51 -7.61
N ALA A 332 6.69 30.22 -8.35
CA ALA A 332 6.82 30.06 -9.81
C ALA A 332 7.42 28.69 -10.23
N PHE A 333 8.10 28.00 -9.33
CA PHE A 333 8.76 26.70 -9.52
C PHE A 333 8.49 25.76 -8.33
N PRO A 334 7.23 25.31 -8.14
CA PRO A 334 6.78 24.57 -6.95
C PRO A 334 7.39 23.16 -6.77
N LEU A 335 8.41 22.81 -7.57
CA LEU A 335 9.13 21.53 -7.57
C LEU A 335 10.64 21.72 -7.40
N ASP A 336 11.13 22.94 -7.20
CA ASP A 336 12.55 23.26 -7.00
C ASP A 336 12.75 24.24 -5.84
N ASN A 337 13.05 23.68 -4.67
CA ASN A 337 13.11 24.42 -3.42
C ASN A 337 14.17 25.53 -3.33
N ASN A 338 14.98 25.69 -4.38
CA ASN A 338 15.97 26.73 -4.43
C ASN A 338 15.36 28.05 -4.91
N VAL A 339 14.27 28.04 -5.67
CA VAL A 339 13.83 29.17 -6.50
C VAL A 339 12.30 29.31 -6.54
N HIS A 340 11.80 30.53 -6.34
CA HIS A 340 10.34 30.79 -6.29
C HIS A 340 9.84 31.97 -7.11
N ASN A 341 10.73 32.77 -7.71
CA ASN A 341 10.37 33.92 -8.54
C ASN A 341 10.96 33.78 -9.95
N ASP A 342 10.22 34.29 -10.93
CA ASP A 342 10.59 34.35 -12.36
C ASP A 342 10.09 35.70 -12.90
N THR A 343 10.91 36.73 -12.76
CA THR A 343 10.50 38.12 -12.95
C THR A 343 10.23 38.47 -14.42
N ASP A 344 10.94 37.89 -15.37
CA ASP A 344 10.81 38.18 -16.79
C ASP A 344 10.13 37.08 -17.62
N SER A 345 9.71 35.99 -16.96
CA SER A 345 8.94 34.90 -17.57
C SER A 345 9.74 34.07 -18.59
N ASP A 346 11.05 33.98 -18.45
CA ASP A 346 11.93 33.21 -19.35
C ASP A 346 12.05 31.73 -18.97
N GLY A 347 11.58 31.37 -17.77
CA GLY A 347 11.59 30.01 -17.22
C GLY A 347 12.86 29.64 -16.45
N VAL A 348 13.73 30.60 -16.14
CA VAL A 348 14.86 30.47 -15.23
C VAL A 348 14.64 31.44 -14.07
N GLY A 349 14.52 30.93 -12.85
CA GLY A 349 14.14 31.81 -11.76
C GLY A 349 15.28 32.72 -11.27
N ASP A 350 14.87 33.80 -10.62
CA ASP A 350 15.68 35.00 -10.35
C ASP A 350 16.99 34.74 -9.59
N ASN A 351 17.06 33.67 -8.80
CA ASN A 351 18.25 33.31 -8.01
C ASN A 351 19.34 32.61 -8.85
N SER A 352 18.95 32.01 -9.97
CA SER A 352 19.74 31.19 -10.86
C SER A 352 19.97 31.88 -12.20
N ASP A 353 19.17 32.90 -12.48
CA ASP A 353 19.27 33.76 -13.63
C ASP A 353 20.32 34.87 -13.43
N ALA A 354 21.26 34.96 -14.38
CA ALA A 354 22.25 36.04 -14.42
C ALA A 354 21.65 37.39 -14.84
N PHE A 355 20.54 37.39 -15.58
CA PHE A 355 19.82 38.58 -16.02
C PHE A 355 18.30 38.46 -15.77
N PRO A 356 17.84 38.52 -14.50
CA PRO A 356 16.43 38.31 -14.10
C PRO A 356 15.37 39.29 -14.66
N LEU A 357 15.76 40.18 -15.57
CA LEU A 357 14.91 41.21 -16.16
C LEU A 357 14.96 41.19 -17.70
N ASP A 358 15.70 40.26 -18.32
CA ASP A 358 15.77 40.07 -19.76
C ASP A 358 15.40 38.65 -20.18
N SER A 359 14.14 38.51 -20.60
CA SER A 359 13.55 37.25 -21.08
C SER A 359 14.26 36.55 -22.25
N ASN A 360 15.31 37.16 -22.83
CA ASN A 360 16.08 36.57 -23.92
C ASN A 360 17.45 36.02 -23.49
N GLU A 361 17.89 36.26 -22.25
CA GLU A 361 19.22 35.91 -21.81
C GLU A 361 19.25 35.52 -20.33
N SER A 362 19.43 34.23 -20.04
CA SER A 362 19.55 33.75 -18.65
C SER A 362 20.96 33.31 -18.23
N LYS A 363 21.96 33.46 -19.11
CA LYS A 363 23.35 32.99 -18.87
C LYS A 363 24.39 33.95 -19.42
N ASP A 364 25.22 34.46 -18.53
CA ASP A 364 26.41 35.26 -18.87
C ASP A 364 27.53 34.36 -19.45
N SER A 365 27.44 34.10 -20.75
CA SER A 365 28.30 33.12 -21.44
C SER A 365 29.71 33.68 -21.72
N ASP A 366 29.87 34.99 -21.79
CA ASP A 366 31.14 35.67 -22.06
C ASP A 366 31.66 36.53 -20.89
N GLY A 367 30.93 36.60 -19.78
CA GLY A 367 31.38 37.12 -18.50
C GLY A 367 31.34 38.64 -18.40
N ASP A 368 30.57 39.32 -19.26
CA ASP A 368 30.56 40.78 -19.34
C ASP A 368 29.41 41.44 -18.56
N MET A 369 28.44 40.64 -18.10
CA MET A 369 27.26 41.06 -17.35
C MET A 369 26.38 42.09 -18.08
N ILE A 370 26.34 42.09 -19.43
CA ILE A 370 25.55 43.03 -20.23
C ILE A 370 24.78 42.36 -21.38
#